data_AF-Q59VH5-F1
#
_entry.id   AF-Q59VH5-F1
#
_cell.length_a   1.000
_cell.length_b   1.000
_cell.length_c   1.000
_cell.angle_alpha   90.00
_cell.angle_beta   90.00
_cell.angle_gamma   90.00
#
_symmetry.space_group_name_H-M   'P 1'
#
loop_
_entity.id
_entity.type
_entity.pdbx_description
1 polymer ?
#
loop_
_entity_poly.entity_id
_entity_poly.type
_entity_poly.pdbx_seq_one_letter_code
_entity_poly.pdbx_strand_id
1 'polypeptide(L)'
;MGKYSTVPKFRGRKLTLTYENGSYCDIIDKNTNQRLRKSTILTFTCDREMSARASVSYIGQANECTYFFEVRSHHACPTAAKANNLAAVWIFLFIFLAAVFVYFSGGLLYRQMKQASTTRSKV
;
A
#
# COMPACT_ATOMS: atom_id res chain seq x y z
N MET A 1 -8.74 6.08 -29.02
CA MET A 1 -8.33 5.49 -27.72
C MET A 1 -9.16 6.15 -26.62
N GLY A 2 -9.33 5.52 -25.45
CA GLY A 2 -10.20 5.99 -24.36
C GLY A 2 -9.69 7.25 -23.64
N LYS A 3 -10.54 7.89 -22.82
CA LYS A 3 -10.15 8.95 -21.87
C LYS A 3 -9.34 8.35 -20.72
N TYR A 4 -8.33 9.08 -20.25
CA TYR A 4 -7.48 8.62 -19.15
C TYR A 4 -8.28 8.39 -17.86
N SER A 5 -7.81 7.45 -17.05
CA SER A 5 -8.33 7.14 -15.72
C SER A 5 -7.15 7.01 -14.76
N THR A 6 -7.35 7.38 -13.50
CA THR A 6 -6.31 7.33 -12.46
C THR A 6 -6.58 6.25 -11.41
N VAL A 7 -7.71 5.53 -11.52
CA VAL A 7 -8.15 4.56 -10.52
C VAL A 7 -7.99 3.14 -11.08
N PRO A 8 -6.89 2.44 -10.75
CA PRO A 8 -6.75 1.04 -11.11
C PRO A 8 -7.69 0.18 -10.26
N LYS A 9 -8.19 -0.92 -10.84
CA LYS A 9 -9.11 -1.87 -10.22
C LYS A 9 -8.52 -3.27 -10.28
N PHE A 10 -8.68 -4.05 -9.21
CA PHE A 10 -8.34 -5.47 -9.26
C PHE A 10 -9.41 -6.24 -10.04
N ARG A 11 -8.99 -7.01 -11.05
CA ARG A 11 -9.83 -7.99 -11.73
C ARG A 11 -9.19 -9.35 -11.52
N GLY A 12 -9.74 -10.14 -10.60
CA GLY A 12 -9.12 -11.37 -10.14
C GLY A 12 -7.80 -11.08 -9.42
N ARG A 13 -6.69 -11.59 -9.95
CA ARG A 13 -5.34 -11.42 -9.38
C ARG A 13 -4.48 -10.36 -10.08
N LYS A 14 -5.02 -9.68 -11.10
CA LYS A 14 -4.29 -8.64 -11.85
C LYS A 14 -4.85 -7.26 -11.56
N LEU A 15 -3.97 -6.27 -11.52
CA LEU A 15 -4.33 -4.87 -11.41
C LEU A 15 -4.59 -4.34 -12.82
N THR A 16 -5.76 -3.75 -13.04
CA THR A 16 -6.20 -3.29 -14.36
C THR A 16 -6.64 -1.84 -14.31
N LEU A 17 -6.18 -1.04 -15.26
CA LEU A 17 -6.65 0.33 -15.48
C LEU A 17 -7.42 0.39 -16.79
N THR A 18 -8.63 0.93 -16.75
CA THR A 18 -9.50 1.00 -17.92
C THR A 18 -9.73 2.45 -18.31
N TYR A 19 -9.36 2.78 -19.54
CA TYR A 19 -9.65 4.04 -20.20
C TYR A 19 -10.91 3.84 -21.05
N GLU A 20 -11.97 4.56 -20.71
CA GLU A 20 -13.28 4.43 -21.36
C GLU A 20 -13.64 5.71 -22.12
N ASN A 21 -14.77 5.70 -22.83
CA ASN A 21 -15.30 6.89 -23.47
C ASN A 21 -14.38 7.52 -24.53
N GLY A 22 -13.70 6.68 -25.32
CA GLY A 22 -12.97 7.13 -26.51
C GLY A 22 -13.88 7.56 -27.66
N SER A 23 -13.28 7.68 -28.84
CA SER A 23 -14.00 7.88 -30.10
C SER A 23 -14.93 6.71 -30.40
N TYR A 24 -15.94 6.93 -31.23
CA TYR A 24 -16.81 5.86 -31.68
C TYR A 24 -16.06 4.88 -32.59
N CYS A 25 -16.49 3.62 -32.55
CA CYS A 25 -16.11 2.55 -33.44
C CYS A 25 -17.18 2.40 -34.53
N ASP A 26 -16.82 1.78 -35.65
CA ASP A 26 -17.77 1.53 -36.75
C ASP A 26 -18.72 0.36 -36.45
N ILE A 27 -18.49 -0.33 -35.33
CA ILE A 27 -19.31 -1.45 -34.86
C ILE A 27 -20.42 -0.93 -33.93
N ILE A 28 -21.62 -1.46 -34.14
CA ILE A 28 -22.81 -1.19 -33.35
C ILE A 28 -23.02 -2.35 -32.38
N ASP A 29 -23.28 -2.02 -31.12
CA ASP A 29 -23.65 -3.02 -30.12
C ASP A 29 -25.08 -3.51 -30.41
N LYS A 30 -25.22 -4.82 -30.63
CA LYS A 30 -26.50 -5.47 -30.96
C LYS A 30 -27.55 -5.28 -29.87
N ASN A 31 -27.14 -5.10 -28.61
CA ASN A 31 -28.08 -4.99 -27.50
C ASN A 31 -28.63 -3.57 -27.34
N THR A 32 -27.78 -2.56 -27.55
CA THR A 32 -28.16 -1.15 -27.31
C THR A 32 -28.48 -0.38 -28.60
N ASN A 33 -28.17 -0.95 -29.78
CA ASN A 33 -28.20 -0.26 -31.08
C ASN A 33 -27.38 1.04 -31.10
N GLN A 34 -26.39 1.16 -30.22
CA GLN A 34 -25.50 2.32 -30.14
C GLN A 34 -24.10 1.96 -30.67
N ARG A 35 -23.41 2.95 -31.24
CA ARG A 35 -22.00 2.78 -31.64
C ARG A 35 -21.14 2.56 -30.40
N LEU A 36 -20.33 1.50 -30.41
CA LEU A 36 -19.40 1.27 -29.30
C LEU A 36 -18.37 2.40 -29.22
N ARG A 37 -17.90 2.69 -28.01
CA ARG A 37 -16.82 3.65 -27.78
C ARG A 37 -15.50 2.92 -27.56
N LYS A 38 -14.42 3.44 -28.15
CA LYS A 38 -13.09 2.88 -27.97
C LYS A 38 -12.72 2.88 -26.49
N SER A 39 -12.23 1.73 -26.03
CA SER A 39 -11.71 1.54 -24.68
C SER A 39 -10.31 0.95 -24.73
N THR A 40 -9.53 1.22 -23.69
CA THR A 40 -8.17 0.70 -23.57
C THR A 40 -7.98 0.13 -22.17
N ILE A 41 -7.57 -1.12 -22.10
CA ILE A 41 -7.41 -1.88 -20.87
C ILE A 41 -5.92 -2.13 -20.70
N LEU A 42 -5.34 -1.51 -19.66
CA LEU A 42 -3.97 -1.71 -19.26
C LEU A 42 -3.94 -2.70 -18.10
N THR A 43 -3.28 -3.83 -18.29
CA THR A 43 -3.11 -4.84 -17.26
C THR A 43 -1.69 -4.75 -16.72
N PHE A 44 -1.56 -4.45 -15.44
CA PHE A 44 -0.27 -4.33 -14.77
C PHE A 44 0.19 -5.70 -14.26
N THR A 45 1.42 -6.06 -14.62
CA THR A 45 2.09 -7.29 -14.19
C THR A 45 3.35 -6.91 -13.42
N CYS A 46 3.52 -7.52 -12.24
CA CYS A 46 4.71 -7.34 -11.42
C CYS A 46 5.93 -7.95 -12.12
N ASP A 47 6.99 -7.16 -12.24
CA ASP A 47 8.28 -7.61 -12.73
C ASP A 47 9.38 -7.12 -11.79
N ARG A 48 9.94 -8.03 -10.98
CA ARG A 48 10.92 -7.69 -9.93
C ARG A 48 12.33 -7.48 -10.48
N GLU A 49 12.65 -8.10 -11.60
CA GLU A 49 13.97 -8.05 -12.22
C GLU A 49 14.15 -6.80 -13.11
N MET A 50 13.05 -6.12 -13.41
CA MET A 50 13.04 -4.86 -14.15
C MET A 50 13.53 -3.69 -13.28
N SER A 51 14.82 -3.36 -13.37
CA SER A 51 15.41 -2.16 -12.73
C SER A 51 15.06 -0.84 -13.44
N ALA A 52 14.41 -0.91 -14.61
CA ALA A 52 14.21 0.22 -15.52
C ALA A 52 12.74 0.65 -15.65
N ARG A 53 12.51 1.63 -16.55
CA ARG A 53 11.19 2.18 -16.92
C ARG A 53 10.20 1.06 -17.24
N ALA A 54 8.92 1.29 -16.94
CA ALA A 54 7.86 0.34 -17.25
C ALA A 54 7.83 0.02 -18.76
N SER A 55 7.66 -1.25 -19.11
CA SER A 55 7.49 -1.69 -20.50
C SER A 55 6.00 -1.90 -20.80
N VAL A 56 5.58 -1.48 -21.99
CA VAL A 56 4.19 -1.61 -22.46
C VAL A 56 4.19 -2.51 -23.69
N SER A 57 3.40 -3.58 -23.64
CA SER A 57 3.26 -4.56 -24.72
C SER A 57 1.81 -4.64 -25.16
N TYR A 58 1.57 -4.65 -26.47
CA TYR A 58 0.24 -4.85 -27.03
C TYR A 58 -0.12 -6.34 -27.00
N ILE A 59 -1.26 -6.67 -26.41
CA ILE A 59 -1.75 -8.05 -26.32
C ILE A 59 -2.68 -8.36 -27.50
N GLY A 60 -3.57 -7.42 -27.81
CA GLY A 60 -4.61 -7.63 -28.82
C GLY A 60 -5.75 -6.63 -28.72
N GLN A 61 -6.77 -6.86 -29.54
CA GLN A 61 -7.98 -6.05 -29.58
C GLN A 61 -9.22 -6.94 -29.67
N ALA A 62 -10.31 -6.50 -29.05
CA ALA A 62 -11.63 -7.08 -29.22
C ALA A 62 -12.53 -6.12 -29.99
N ASN A 63 -13.21 -6.64 -31.02
CA ASN A 63 -14.16 -5.91 -31.87
C ASN A 63 -13.59 -4.59 -32.41
N GLU A 64 -12.28 -4.51 -32.67
CA GLU A 64 -11.57 -3.29 -33.12
C GLU A 64 -11.82 -2.02 -32.27
N CYS A 65 -12.33 -2.20 -31.06
CA CYS A 65 -12.87 -1.14 -30.24
C CYS A 65 -12.28 -1.16 -28.84
N THR A 66 -12.00 -2.36 -28.31
CA THR A 66 -11.33 -2.53 -27.01
C THR A 66 -9.89 -2.98 -27.25
N TYR A 67 -8.92 -2.21 -26.79
CA TYR A 67 -7.50 -2.53 -26.93
C TYR A 67 -6.91 -3.00 -25.61
N PHE A 68 -6.12 -4.08 -25.63
CA PHE A 68 -5.50 -4.66 -24.45
C PHE A 68 -3.99 -4.47 -24.50
N PHE A 69 -3.46 -3.88 -23.43
CA PHE A 69 -2.03 -3.71 -23.23
C PHE A 69 -1.60 -4.36 -21.91
N GLU A 70 -0.43 -4.99 -21.91
CA GLU A 70 0.25 -5.42 -20.70
C GLU A 70 1.30 -4.37 -20.33
N VAL A 71 1.31 -3.97 -19.06
CA VAL A 71 2.30 -3.04 -18.52
C VAL A 71 3.11 -3.79 -17.46
N ARG A 72 4.36 -4.09 -17.76
CA ARG A 72 5.28 -4.72 -16.79
C ARG A 72 6.03 -3.64 -16.05
N SER A 73 5.98 -3.68 -14.72
CA SER A 73 6.65 -2.70 -13.87
C SER A 73 6.97 -3.28 -12.50
N HIS A 74 8.09 -2.85 -11.93
CA HIS A 74 8.44 -3.10 -10.54
C HIS A 74 7.42 -2.49 -9.57
N HIS A 75 6.78 -1.37 -9.94
CA HIS A 75 5.77 -0.70 -9.11
C HIS A 75 4.42 -1.42 -9.08
N ALA A 76 4.19 -2.39 -9.98
CA ALA A 76 2.99 -3.22 -9.96
C ALA A 76 3.10 -4.39 -8.96
N CYS A 77 4.25 -4.56 -8.31
CA CYS A 77 4.47 -5.61 -7.33
C CYS A 77 3.72 -5.32 -6.02
N PRO A 78 3.15 -6.36 -5.37
CA PRO A 78 2.50 -6.19 -4.09
C PRO A 78 3.50 -5.66 -3.07
N THR A 79 3.20 -4.50 -2.50
CA THR A 79 3.93 -3.96 -1.36
C THR A 79 3.39 -4.59 -0.08
N ALA A 80 4.25 -4.72 0.93
CA ALA A 80 3.78 -5.09 2.26
C ALA A 80 2.68 -4.10 2.66
N ALA A 81 1.58 -4.62 3.22
CA ALA A 81 0.53 -3.78 3.79
C ALA A 81 1.22 -2.75 4.69
N LYS A 82 0.84 -1.47 4.57
CA LYS A 82 1.42 -0.39 5.38
C LYS A 82 1.28 -0.80 6.83
N ALA A 83 2.35 -1.33 7.41
CA ALA A 83 2.34 -1.75 8.80
C ALA A 83 2.04 -0.48 9.59
N ASN A 84 1.02 -0.53 10.42
CA ASN A 84 0.75 0.54 11.36
C ASN A 84 1.89 0.52 12.39
N ASN A 85 3.02 1.14 12.03
CA ASN A 85 4.24 1.26 12.84
C ASN A 85 3.97 1.93 14.20
N LEU A 86 2.79 2.53 14.35
CA LEU A 86 2.21 3.00 15.61
C LEU A 86 2.32 1.95 16.72
N ALA A 87 2.10 0.66 16.43
CA ALA A 87 2.21 -0.39 17.45
C ALA A 87 3.63 -0.48 18.05
N ALA A 88 4.66 -0.41 17.21
CA ALA A 88 6.05 -0.44 17.66
C ALA A 88 6.41 0.79 18.52
N VAL A 89 5.89 1.96 18.16
CA VAL A 89 6.09 3.20 18.93
C VAL A 89 5.50 3.07 20.34
N TRP A 90 4.28 2.54 20.47
CA TRP A 90 3.65 2.34 21.78
C TRP A 90 4.41 1.33 22.65
N ILE A 91 4.85 0.21 22.08
CA ILE A 91 5.63 -0.81 22.81
C ILE A 91 6.91 -0.19 23.39
N PHE A 92 7.64 0.59 22.59
CA PHE A 92 8.86 1.25 23.05
C PHE A 92 8.59 2.24 24.20
N LEU A 93 7.52 3.03 24.11
CA LEU A 93 7.13 3.99 25.15
C LEU A 93 6.80 3.26 26.47
N PHE A 94 6.04 2.16 26.42
CA PHE A 94 5.70 1.39 27.61
C PHE A 94 6.92 0.80 28.30
N ILE A 95 7.87 0.25 27.53
CA ILE A 95 9.13 -0.29 28.08
C ILE A 95 9.96 0.82 28.72
N PHE A 96 10.10 1.96 28.05
CA PHE A 96 10.83 3.11 28.58
C PHE A 96 10.21 3.64 29.88
N LEU A 97 8.88 3.76 29.94
CA LEU A 97 8.15 4.19 31.13
C LEU A 97 8.33 3.20 32.29
N ALA A 98 8.25 1.90 32.02
CA ALA A 98 8.50 0.87 33.03
C ALA A 98 9.93 0.93 33.58
N ALA A 99 10.93 1.11 32.71
CA ALA A 99 12.33 1.26 33.14
C ALA A 99 12.55 2.51 34.01
N VAL A 100 11.95 3.64 33.62
CA VAL A 100 11.96 4.88 34.39
C VAL A 100 11.29 4.68 35.76
N PHE A 101 10.14 4.00 35.80
CA PHE A 101 9.42 3.72 37.04
C PHE A 101 10.23 2.83 38.00
N VAL A 102 10.90 1.79 37.49
CA VAL A 102 11.79 0.94 38.29
C VAL A 102 13.01 1.73 38.80
N TYR A 103 13.59 2.59 37.96
CA TYR A 103 14.72 3.43 38.36
C TYR A 103 14.36 4.41 39.48
N PHE A 104 13.21 5.09 39.36
CA PHE A 104 12.72 6.02 40.39
C PHE A 104 12.31 5.30 41.67
N SER A 105 11.60 4.18 41.60
CA SER A 105 11.20 3.42 42.80
C SER A 105 12.42 2.83 43.51
N GLY A 106 13.41 2.31 42.79
CA GLY A 106 14.70 1.89 43.36
C GLY A 106 15.43 3.04 44.06
N GLY A 107 15.47 4.22 43.44
CA GLY A 107 16.07 5.42 44.04
C GLY A 107 15.34 5.91 45.30
N LEU A 108 14.01 5.89 45.30
CA LEU A 108 13.18 6.26 46.46
C LEU A 108 13.33 5.26 47.60
N LEU A 109 13.26 3.96 47.31
CA LEU A 109 13.45 2.90 48.31
C LEU A 109 14.86 2.92 48.89
N TYR A 110 15.89 3.16 48.07
CA TYR A 110 17.26 3.32 48.54
C TYR A 110 17.39 4.48 49.52
N ARG A 111 16.75 5.63 49.22
CA ARG A 111 16.73 6.80 50.13
C ARG A 111 15.99 6.50 51.43
N GLN A 112 14.84 5.84 51.36
CA GLN A 112 14.05 5.49 52.55
C GLN A 112 14.79 4.51 53.48
N MET A 113 15.40 3.46 52.93
CA MET A 113 16.18 2.50 53.73
C MET A 113 17.40 3.15 54.38
N LYS A 114 18.09 4.05 53.68
CA LYS A 114 19.26 4.77 54.24
C LYS A 114 18.86 5.75 55.35
N GLN A 115 17.68 6.36 55.28
CA GLN A 115 17.16 7.21 56.35
C GLN A 115 16.77 6.38 57.58
N ALA A 116 16.14 5.22 57.39
CA ALA A 116 15.76 4.33 58.49
C ALA A 116 16.99 3.78 59.27
N SER A 117 18.10 3.49 58.59
CA SER A 117 19.32 3.02 59.26
C SER A 117 20.05 4.11 60.04
N THR A 118 19.94 5.38 59.62
CA THR A 118 20.60 6.51 60.30
C THR A 118 19.89 6.87 61.61
N THR A 119 18.56 6.77 61.67
CA THR A 119 17.80 7.05 62.90
C THR A 119 18.04 6.00 63.99
N ARG A 120 18.26 4.73 63.61
CA ARG A 120 18.50 3.64 64.58
C ARG A 120 19.90 3.67 65.21
N SER A 121 20.83 4.45 64.67
CA SER A 121 22.18 4.64 65.24
C SER A 121 22.30 5.86 66.15
N LYS A 122 21.21 6.62 66.37
CA LYS A 122 21.17 7.84 67.22
C LYS A 122 20.31 7.70 68.48
N VAL A 123 19.83 6.50 68.80
CA VAL A 123 19.19 6.13 70.07
C VAL A 123 20.08 5.10 70.75
#